data_AF-A0A5C1QIX8-F1
#
_entry.id   AF-A0A5C1QIX8-F1
#
_cell.length_a   1.000
_cell.length_b   1.000
_cell.length_c   1.000
_cell.angle_alpha   90.00
_cell.angle_beta   90.00
_cell.angle_gamma   90.00
#
_symmetry.space_group_name_H-M   'P 1'
#
loop_
_entity.id
_entity.type
_entity.pdbx_description
1 polymer ?
#
loop_
_entity_poly.entity_id
_entity_poly.type
_entity_poly.pdbx_seq_one_letter_code
_entity_poly.pdbx_strand_id
1 'polypeptide(L)'
;MKKIVLPFLLILMLMFGSCLTLPEGSDFSLGDKLGDSIASSLGLNDLAVEMQALQFYALYFSYAFYGGYSYETGFAEGQGLRWRYTTKGDDGSLNSTEYERVFLKDLGDNSSWWRLEVEAQEDTMVYEYLVNAESEFLKIRFKDPETGEIVEYIPEVEDEMAEDEEMTLSDEEYPEEVEGDISEEEYESYNNYEYIQVSKGEEKITVPAGTFKAEHMVSEVKDDTDKEHPIDLQSDWWIAETVPGGVVKYIWKDNTRDDEMNSVLVDILDGQTTRMNSY
;
A
#
# COMPACT_ATOMS: atom_id res chain seq x y z
N MET A 1 -13.75 -5.88 -23.62
CA MET A 1 -13.57 -4.77 -22.65
C MET A 1 -13.92 -5.33 -21.28
N LYS A 2 -12.92 -5.72 -20.49
CA LYS A 2 -13.12 -6.16 -19.10
C LYS A 2 -13.29 -4.89 -18.26
N LYS A 3 -14.42 -4.76 -17.57
CA LYS A 3 -14.65 -3.70 -16.58
C LYS A 3 -13.83 -4.05 -15.35
N ILE A 4 -12.86 -3.21 -15.01
CA ILE A 4 -12.11 -3.30 -13.75
C ILE A 4 -13.04 -2.78 -12.66
N VAL A 5 -13.41 -3.66 -11.73
CA VAL A 5 -14.21 -3.30 -10.55
C VAL A 5 -13.21 -2.87 -9.47
N LEU A 6 -12.87 -1.59 -9.46
CA LEU A 6 -11.95 -0.96 -8.48
C LEU A 6 -12.61 -0.10 -7.37
N PRO A 7 -13.94 0.05 -7.20
CA PRO A 7 -14.45 1.04 -6.23
C PRO A 7 -14.53 0.52 -4.77
N PHE A 8 -14.63 -0.80 -4.54
CA PHE A 8 -14.97 -1.31 -3.19
C PHE A 8 -13.76 -1.37 -2.23
N LEU A 9 -12.54 -1.53 -2.75
CA LEU A 9 -11.33 -1.65 -1.91
C LEU A 9 -10.85 -0.31 -1.35
N LEU A 10 -11.22 0.81 -1.99
CA LEU A 10 -10.77 2.16 -1.62
C LEU A 10 -11.47 2.70 -0.36
N ILE A 11 -12.74 2.30 -0.15
CA ILE A 11 -13.58 2.77 0.96
C ILE A 11 -13.24 2.05 2.28
N LEU A 12 -12.90 0.75 2.21
CA LEU A 12 -12.56 -0.02 3.42
C LEU A 12 -11.25 0.47 4.08
N MET A 13 -10.26 0.96 3.31
CA MET A 13 -8.99 1.44 3.86
C MET A 13 -9.04 2.87 4.40
N LEU A 14 -9.93 3.74 3.89
CA LEU A 14 -10.08 5.12 4.40
C LEU A 14 -10.66 5.16 5.83
N MET A 15 -11.45 4.16 6.22
CA MET A 15 -11.97 4.00 7.59
C MET A 15 -10.89 3.59 8.61
N PHE A 16 -9.78 2.97 8.17
CA PHE A 16 -8.62 2.67 9.03
C PHE A 16 -7.61 3.82 9.12
N GLY A 17 -7.69 4.82 8.22
CA GLY A 17 -6.82 6.00 8.23
C GLY A 17 -6.98 6.89 9.48
N SER A 18 -8.12 6.80 10.17
CA SER A 18 -8.40 7.57 11.39
C SER A 18 -7.77 6.99 12.66
N CYS A 19 -7.20 5.79 12.60
CA CYS A 19 -6.46 5.18 13.72
C CYS A 19 -4.96 4.96 13.44
N LEU A 20 -4.47 5.38 12.26
CA LEU A 20 -3.05 5.32 11.89
C LEU A 20 -2.46 6.74 11.80
N THR A 21 -2.71 7.56 12.81
CA THR A 21 -1.78 8.65 13.12
C THR A 21 -0.52 8.02 13.68
N LEU A 22 0.53 7.93 12.86
CA LEU A 22 1.88 7.66 13.37
C LEU A 22 2.22 8.82 14.32
N PRO A 23 2.38 8.58 15.63
CA PRO A 23 2.70 9.65 16.57
C PRO A 23 4.09 10.17 16.24
N GLU A 24 4.24 11.49 16.19
CA GLU A 24 5.56 12.11 16.18
C GLU A 24 6.33 11.70 17.44
N GLY A 25 7.42 10.96 17.24
CA GLY A 25 8.40 10.67 18.29
C GLY A 25 8.11 9.47 19.20
N SER A 26 7.32 8.49 18.79
CA SER A 26 7.23 7.21 19.53
C SER A 26 7.95 6.10 18.79
N ASP A 27 8.92 5.47 19.45
CA ASP A 27 9.29 4.06 19.23
C ASP A 27 8.03 3.28 18.88
N PHE A 28 7.93 2.79 17.63
CA PHE A 28 6.89 1.83 17.27
C PHE A 28 7.30 0.45 17.80
N SER A 29 7.49 0.37 19.12
CA SER A 29 7.48 -0.88 19.87
C SER A 29 6.01 -1.29 20.02
N LEU A 30 5.45 -1.84 18.94
CA LEU A 30 4.24 -2.65 19.04
C LEU A 30 4.50 -3.88 19.96
N GLY A 31 5.76 -4.19 20.25
CA GLY A 31 6.23 -5.28 21.12
C GLY A 31 5.93 -5.11 22.60
N ASP A 32 6.04 -3.91 23.20
CA ASP A 32 6.02 -3.79 24.67
C ASP A 32 4.61 -3.87 25.29
N LYS A 33 3.55 -3.60 24.53
CA LYS A 33 2.15 -3.64 25.03
C LYS A 33 1.36 -4.86 24.56
N LEU A 34 1.71 -5.44 23.42
CA LEU A 34 1.13 -6.71 22.94
C LEU A 34 1.91 -7.93 23.44
N GLY A 35 3.19 -7.75 23.79
CA GLY A 35 4.10 -8.81 24.23
C GLY A 35 3.62 -9.57 25.47
N ASP A 36 3.10 -8.88 26.49
CA ASP A 36 2.77 -9.54 27.76
C ASP A 36 1.48 -10.38 27.72
N SER A 37 0.57 -10.13 26.78
CA SER A 37 -0.74 -10.80 26.71
C SER A 37 -0.79 -11.94 25.68
N ILE A 38 0.06 -11.91 24.65
CA ILE A 38 0.00 -12.84 23.50
C ILE A 38 1.15 -13.87 23.54
N ALA A 39 2.26 -13.56 24.23
CA ALA A 39 3.47 -14.40 24.33
C ALA A 39 3.28 -15.81 24.94
N SER A 40 2.09 -16.15 25.46
CA SER A 40 1.90 -17.43 26.16
C SER A 40 1.42 -18.58 25.28
N SER A 41 0.97 -18.35 24.03
CA SER A 41 0.39 -19.40 23.17
C SER A 41 1.04 -19.61 21.81
N LEU A 42 1.86 -18.67 21.32
CA LEU A 42 2.59 -18.78 20.05
C LEU A 42 4.09 -18.70 20.35
N GLY A 43 4.91 -19.54 19.70
CA GLY A 43 6.36 -19.47 19.86
C GLY A 43 6.84 -18.05 19.52
N LEU A 44 7.57 -17.41 20.43
CA LEU A 44 7.95 -15.99 20.32
C LEU A 44 8.62 -15.61 18.99
N ASN A 45 9.31 -16.57 18.36
CA ASN A 45 9.95 -16.38 17.06
C ASN A 45 8.93 -16.28 15.93
N ASP A 46 7.85 -17.07 15.95
CA ASP A 46 6.84 -17.07 14.90
C ASP A 46 6.06 -15.76 14.92
N LEU A 47 5.75 -15.22 16.11
CA LEU A 47 5.08 -13.93 16.25
C LEU A 47 5.93 -12.77 15.70
N ALA A 48 7.24 -12.77 15.94
CA ALA A 48 8.13 -11.73 15.44
C ALA A 48 8.19 -11.72 13.90
N VAL A 49 8.21 -12.91 13.29
CA VAL A 49 8.17 -13.07 11.83
C VAL A 49 6.86 -12.57 11.25
N GLU A 50 5.72 -12.94 11.86
CA GLU A 50 4.39 -12.45 11.43
C GLU A 50 4.27 -10.93 11.55
N MET A 51 4.80 -10.33 12.62
CA MET A 51 4.80 -8.87 12.77
C MET A 51 5.62 -8.17 11.68
N GLN A 52 6.75 -8.75 11.27
CA GLN A 52 7.56 -8.23 10.16
C GLN A 52 6.85 -8.38 8.81
N ALA A 53 6.17 -9.50 8.57
CA ALA A 53 5.35 -9.69 7.39
C ALA A 53 4.18 -8.68 7.34
N LEU A 54 3.49 -8.47 8.47
CA LEU A 54 2.42 -7.47 8.58
C LEU A 54 2.94 -6.04 8.34
N GLN A 55 4.12 -5.71 8.86
CA GLN A 55 4.79 -4.44 8.60
C GLN A 55 5.10 -4.26 7.11
N PHE A 56 5.63 -5.30 6.44
CA PHE A 56 5.81 -5.30 4.99
C PHE A 56 4.50 -5.00 4.26
N TYR A 57 3.41 -5.70 4.58
CA TYR A 57 2.12 -5.46 3.93
C TYR A 57 1.62 -4.03 4.15
N ALA A 58 1.71 -3.52 5.38
CA ALA A 58 1.31 -2.15 5.69
C ALA A 58 2.11 -1.12 4.86
N LEU A 59 3.43 -1.31 4.74
CA LEU A 59 4.29 -0.42 3.94
C LEU A 59 4.05 -0.56 2.44
N TYR A 60 3.91 -1.79 1.94
CA TYR A 60 3.65 -2.08 0.54
C TYR A 60 2.33 -1.46 0.09
N PHE A 61 1.24 -1.71 0.83
CA PHE A 61 -0.08 -1.23 0.46
C PHE A 61 -0.23 0.27 0.68
N SER A 62 0.34 0.84 1.76
CA SER A 62 0.31 2.29 1.95
C SER A 62 1.04 3.02 0.81
N TYR A 63 2.15 2.48 0.31
CA TYR A 63 2.87 3.06 -0.82
C TYR A 63 2.14 2.86 -2.16
N ALA A 64 1.43 1.74 -2.36
CA ALA A 64 0.83 1.37 -3.64
C ALA A 64 -0.14 2.44 -4.19
N PHE A 65 -0.83 3.17 -3.31
CA PHE A 65 -1.83 4.17 -3.71
C PHE A 65 -1.24 5.51 -4.18
N TYR A 66 0.04 5.78 -3.94
CA TYR A 66 0.52 7.16 -3.87
C TYR A 66 1.70 7.51 -4.77
N GLY A 67 1.88 6.79 -5.88
CA GLY A 67 2.72 7.32 -6.95
C GLY A 67 3.63 6.37 -7.69
N GLY A 68 3.52 5.04 -7.61
CA GLY A 68 4.44 4.22 -8.43
C GLY A 68 3.97 2.82 -8.79
N TYR A 69 2.82 2.36 -8.28
CA TYR A 69 2.41 0.97 -8.39
C TYR A 69 1.32 0.68 -9.40
N SER A 70 0.61 1.69 -9.91
CA SER A 70 -0.52 1.42 -10.81
C SER A 70 -0.11 0.74 -12.12
N TYR A 71 1.20 0.74 -12.45
CA TYR A 71 1.74 0.13 -13.65
C TYR A 71 3.07 -0.59 -13.33
N GLU A 72 3.05 -1.89 -13.06
CA GLU A 72 4.26 -2.73 -12.87
C GLU A 72 5.06 -2.96 -14.16
N THR A 73 4.98 -2.02 -15.10
CA THR A 73 5.48 -2.17 -16.46
C THR A 73 6.61 -1.21 -16.73
N GLY A 74 7.55 -1.65 -17.58
CA GLY A 74 8.61 -0.80 -18.12
C GLY A 74 9.90 -0.76 -17.30
N PHE A 75 10.03 -1.60 -16.27
CA PHE A 75 11.27 -1.76 -15.51
C PHE A 75 12.21 -2.77 -16.19
N ALA A 76 13.48 -2.39 -16.34
CA ALA A 76 14.56 -3.33 -16.64
C ALA A 76 15.11 -3.97 -15.34
N GLU A 77 15.74 -5.14 -15.42
CA GLU A 77 16.38 -5.77 -14.25
C GLU A 77 17.42 -4.83 -13.63
N GLY A 78 17.35 -4.66 -12.31
CA GLY A 78 18.16 -3.71 -11.55
C GLY A 78 17.69 -2.25 -11.63
N GLN A 79 16.60 -1.98 -12.33
CA GLN A 79 16.01 -0.64 -12.38
C GLN A 79 15.01 -0.44 -11.23
N GLY A 80 14.94 0.79 -10.74
CA GLY A 80 13.97 1.15 -9.70
C GLY A 80 13.63 2.62 -9.71
N LEU A 81 12.76 3.01 -8.79
CA LEU A 81 12.42 4.40 -8.54
C LEU A 81 12.56 4.69 -7.06
N ARG A 82 12.98 5.92 -6.75
CA ARG A 82 12.93 6.47 -5.41
C ARG A 82 11.92 7.61 -5.35
N TRP A 83 11.11 7.59 -4.31
CA TRP A 83 10.01 8.52 -4.09
C TRP A 83 10.14 9.14 -2.73
N ARG A 84 9.73 10.40 -2.60
CA ARG A 84 9.61 11.08 -1.31
C ARG A 84 8.17 11.47 -1.08
N TYR A 85 7.67 11.04 0.05
CA TYR A 85 6.39 11.46 0.60
C TYR A 85 6.61 12.66 1.50
N THR A 86 5.67 13.58 1.50
CA THR A 86 5.64 14.70 2.42
C THR A 86 4.22 14.92 2.87
N THR A 87 4.01 14.78 4.18
CA THR A 87 2.78 15.17 4.86
C THR A 87 3.05 16.39 5.71
N LYS A 88 2.01 17.16 5.96
CA LYS A 88 2.06 18.29 6.90
C LYS A 88 1.48 17.82 8.24
N GLY A 89 2.25 17.97 9.31
CA GLY A 89 1.77 17.73 10.67
C GLY A 89 0.85 18.84 11.15
N ASP A 90 0.12 18.58 12.24
CA ASP A 90 -0.81 19.53 12.86
C ASP A 90 -0.13 20.83 13.31
N ASP A 91 1.15 20.76 13.68
CA ASP A 91 1.98 21.90 14.07
C ASP A 91 2.54 22.68 12.86
N GLY A 92 2.24 22.23 11.65
CA GLY A 92 2.74 22.77 10.38
C GLY A 92 4.13 22.30 10.00
N SER A 93 4.75 21.39 10.76
CA SER A 93 5.97 20.72 10.36
C SER A 93 5.74 19.84 9.13
N LEU A 94 6.81 19.56 8.39
CA LEU A 94 6.76 18.66 7.24
C LEU A 94 7.47 17.36 7.61
N ASN A 95 6.74 16.26 7.55
CA ASN A 95 7.28 14.93 7.74
C ASN A 95 7.52 14.30 6.37
N SER A 96 8.70 13.70 6.19
CA SER A 96 9.04 13.05 4.93
C SER A 96 9.60 11.65 5.11
N THR A 97 9.17 10.75 4.24
CA THR A 97 9.64 9.36 4.17
C THR A 97 10.03 9.07 2.73
N GLU A 98 11.18 8.42 2.53
CA GLU A 98 11.59 7.97 1.19
C GLU A 98 11.29 6.49 1.01
N TYR A 99 10.78 6.16 -0.16
CA TYR A 99 10.49 4.79 -0.56
C TYR A 99 11.21 4.49 -1.86
N GLU A 100 11.85 3.34 -1.89
CA GLU A 100 12.53 2.82 -3.05
C GLU A 100 11.91 1.47 -3.42
N ARG A 101 11.52 1.34 -4.69
CA ARG A 101 11.11 0.06 -5.27
C ARG A 101 12.00 -0.28 -6.44
N VAL A 102 12.53 -1.50 -6.45
CA VAL A 102 13.45 -1.97 -7.49
C VAL A 102 12.98 -3.29 -8.05
N PHE A 103 12.91 -3.38 -9.37
CA PHE A 103 12.76 -4.65 -10.07
C PHE A 103 14.10 -5.38 -10.09
N LEU A 104 14.23 -6.47 -9.34
CA LEU A 104 15.51 -7.15 -9.18
C LEU A 104 15.74 -8.17 -10.30
N LYS A 105 14.76 -9.05 -10.53
CA LYS A 105 14.95 -10.21 -11.40
C LYS A 105 13.64 -10.76 -11.94
N ASP A 106 13.62 -11.05 -13.24
CA ASP A 106 12.62 -11.94 -13.85
C ASP A 106 13.13 -13.38 -13.79
N LEU A 107 12.32 -14.30 -13.24
CA LEU A 107 12.68 -15.72 -13.18
C LEU A 107 12.27 -16.50 -14.44
N GLY A 108 11.46 -15.90 -15.32
CA GLY A 108 11.02 -16.49 -16.58
C GLY A 108 9.86 -17.48 -16.47
N ASP A 109 9.36 -17.74 -15.26
CA ASP A 109 8.18 -18.55 -14.95
C ASP A 109 6.94 -17.69 -14.61
N ASN A 110 6.97 -16.43 -15.02
CA ASN A 110 6.04 -15.37 -14.63
C ASN A 110 6.10 -14.98 -13.14
N SER A 111 7.16 -15.34 -12.44
CA SER A 111 7.46 -14.76 -11.13
C SER A 111 8.66 -13.82 -11.20
N SER A 112 8.67 -12.84 -10.30
CA SER A 112 9.73 -11.84 -10.27
C SER A 112 10.08 -11.37 -8.86
N TRP A 113 11.38 -11.15 -8.64
CA TRP A 113 11.89 -10.57 -7.40
C TRP A 113 11.89 -9.06 -7.49
N TRP A 114 11.48 -8.45 -6.39
CA TRP A 114 11.47 -7.01 -6.17
C TRP A 114 12.10 -6.67 -4.83
N ARG A 115 12.58 -5.45 -4.69
CA ARG A 115 12.99 -4.85 -3.41
C ARG A 115 12.06 -3.70 -3.06
N LEU A 116 11.67 -3.62 -1.80
CA LEU A 116 11.10 -2.44 -1.17
C LEU A 116 12.06 -1.96 -0.08
N GLU A 117 12.47 -0.71 -0.14
CA GLU A 117 13.29 -0.07 0.87
C GLU A 117 12.61 1.22 1.32
N VAL A 118 12.49 1.42 2.63
CA VAL A 118 11.80 2.57 3.23
C VAL A 118 12.75 3.24 4.20
N GLU A 119 13.12 4.48 3.90
CA GLU A 119 13.95 5.33 4.74
C GLU A 119 13.05 6.28 5.52
N ALA A 120 12.94 6.06 6.83
CA ALA A 120 12.14 6.87 7.75
C ALA A 120 13.00 7.37 8.92
N GLN A 121 13.32 8.67 8.91
CA GLN A 121 14.08 9.39 9.95
C GLN A 121 15.43 8.74 10.35
N GLU A 122 15.40 7.74 11.23
CA GLU A 122 16.59 7.06 11.78
C GLU A 122 16.68 5.58 11.36
N ASP A 123 15.63 5.02 10.78
CA ASP A 123 15.55 3.60 10.41
C ASP A 123 15.44 3.41 8.89
N THR A 124 16.03 2.30 8.42
CA THR A 124 15.89 1.83 7.05
C THR A 124 15.36 0.41 7.09
N MET A 125 14.15 0.23 6.57
CA MET A 125 13.53 -1.08 6.42
C MET A 125 13.75 -1.57 5.00
N VAL A 126 14.25 -2.80 4.85
CA VAL A 126 14.51 -3.41 3.54
C VAL A 126 13.80 -4.75 3.49
N TYR A 127 13.00 -4.93 2.45
CA TYR A 127 12.31 -6.17 2.12
C TYR A 127 12.64 -6.58 0.69
N GLU A 128 12.78 -7.87 0.44
CA GLU A 128 12.77 -8.43 -0.91
C GLU A 128 11.63 -9.42 -1.02
N TYR A 129 10.85 -9.33 -2.09
CA TYR A 129 9.65 -10.14 -2.23
C TYR A 129 9.55 -10.73 -3.63
N LEU A 130 9.01 -11.94 -3.68
CA LEU A 130 8.73 -12.68 -4.90
C LEU A 130 7.23 -12.60 -5.15
N VAL A 131 6.83 -12.14 -6.32
CA VAL A 131 5.43 -12.11 -6.75
C VAL A 131 5.25 -12.89 -8.04
N ASN A 132 4.06 -13.46 -8.23
CA ASN A 132 3.66 -14.10 -9.48
C ASN A 132 2.98 -13.12 -10.45
N ALA A 133 2.48 -13.64 -11.57
CA ALA A 133 1.81 -12.86 -12.62
C ALA A 133 0.50 -12.19 -12.17
N GLU A 134 -0.09 -12.66 -11.08
CA GLU A 134 -1.33 -12.17 -10.48
C GLU A 134 -1.04 -11.21 -9.32
N SER A 135 0.24 -10.82 -9.15
CA SER A 135 0.74 -9.98 -8.07
C SER A 135 0.55 -10.59 -6.67
N GLU A 136 0.39 -11.92 -6.58
CA GLU A 136 0.35 -12.64 -5.31
C GLU A 136 1.77 -12.81 -4.75
N PHE A 137 1.94 -12.58 -3.45
CA PHE A 137 3.21 -12.77 -2.78
C PHE A 137 3.50 -14.25 -2.54
N LEU A 138 4.59 -14.73 -3.12
CA LEU A 138 5.07 -16.10 -2.93
C LEU A 138 6.06 -16.20 -1.78
N LYS A 139 6.89 -15.15 -1.60
CA LYS A 139 7.92 -15.07 -0.57
C LYS A 139 8.18 -13.62 -0.19
N ILE A 140 8.48 -13.39 1.08
CA ILE A 140 8.98 -12.13 1.60
C ILE A 140 10.24 -12.42 2.39
N ARG A 141 11.30 -11.66 2.16
CA ARG A 141 12.56 -11.75 2.86
C ARG A 141 12.88 -10.43 3.53
N PHE A 142 13.41 -10.52 4.74
CA PHE A 142 13.91 -9.40 5.53
C PHE A 142 15.07 -9.84 6.40
N LYS A 143 15.81 -8.87 6.97
CA LYS A 143 16.81 -9.18 7.99
C LYS A 143 16.17 -9.07 9.35
N ASP A 144 16.32 -10.11 10.16
CA ASP A 144 15.95 -10.07 11.56
C ASP A 144 16.79 -8.98 12.26
N PRO A 145 16.16 -8.02 12.96
CA PRO A 145 16.87 -6.89 13.54
C PRO A 145 17.77 -7.28 14.72
N GLU A 146 17.52 -8.41 15.39
CA GLU A 146 18.31 -8.87 16.54
C GLU A 146 19.54 -9.66 16.11
N THR A 147 19.37 -10.55 15.14
CA THR A 147 20.39 -11.51 14.69
C THR A 147 21.12 -11.07 13.42
N GLY A 148 20.49 -10.23 12.61
CA GLY A 148 20.96 -9.86 11.27
C GLY A 148 20.84 -10.98 10.23
N GLU A 149 20.25 -12.12 10.60
CA GLU A 149 20.01 -13.24 9.69
C GLU A 149 18.89 -12.90 8.70
N ILE A 150 18.94 -13.51 7.51
CA ILE A 150 17.89 -13.35 6.51
C ILE A 150 16.78 -14.35 6.84
N VAL A 151 15.60 -13.83 7.10
CA VAL A 151 14.38 -14.60 7.32
C VAL A 151 13.59 -14.64 6.02
N GLU A 152 13.04 -15.81 5.68
CA GLU A 152 12.09 -16.00 4.58
C GLU A 152 10.73 -16.34 5.18
N TYR A 153 9.76 -15.45 4.94
CA TYR A 153 8.35 -15.66 5.20
C TYR A 153 7.66 -16.14 3.93
N ILE A 154 6.84 -17.18 4.06
CA ILE A 154 6.02 -17.73 2.99
C ILE A 154 4.57 -17.45 3.41
N PRO A 155 3.85 -16.55 2.71
CA PRO A 155 2.45 -16.30 3.00
C PRO A 155 1.66 -17.61 2.94
N GLU A 156 0.85 -17.87 3.96
CA GLU A 156 -0.12 -18.96 3.90
C GLU A 156 -1.18 -18.57 2.86
N VAL A 157 -1.16 -19.26 1.73
CA VAL A 157 -2.28 -19.22 0.80
C VAL A 157 -3.30 -20.14 1.43
N GLU A 158 -4.29 -19.57 2.11
CA GLU A 158 -5.46 -20.34 2.52
C GLU A 158 -6.07 -20.97 1.25
N ASP A 159 -5.89 -22.28 1.09
CA ASP A 159 -6.71 -23.12 0.19
C ASP A 159 -8.16 -23.23 0.71
N GLU A 160 -8.66 -22.22 1.43
CA GLU A 160 -9.99 -22.17 2.03
C GLU A 160 -11.07 -21.84 1.00
N MET A 161 -11.06 -22.52 -0.14
CA MET A 161 -12.25 -22.73 -0.97
C MET A 161 -12.27 -24.09 -1.67
N ALA A 162 -11.39 -25.02 -1.31
CA ALA A 162 -11.24 -26.26 -2.05
C ALA A 162 -10.97 -27.51 -1.19
N GLU A 163 -11.61 -27.66 -0.03
CA GLU A 163 -11.87 -29.00 0.50
C GLU A 163 -13.07 -28.98 1.47
N ASP A 164 -14.16 -29.60 1.01
CA ASP A 164 -15.28 -30.07 1.83
C ASP A 164 -14.74 -30.93 3.00
N GLU A 165 -14.48 -30.33 4.16
CA GLU A 165 -14.77 -30.99 5.43
C GLU A 165 -16.14 -30.49 5.88
N GLU A 166 -17.15 -31.36 5.76
CA GLU A 166 -18.43 -31.24 6.45
C GLU A 166 -18.16 -30.95 7.93
N MET A 167 -18.13 -29.66 8.29
CA MET A 167 -18.29 -29.22 9.66
C MET A 167 -19.75 -29.56 10.00
N THR A 168 -19.99 -30.76 10.53
CA THR A 168 -21.24 -31.05 11.22
C THR A 168 -21.26 -30.18 12.47
N LEU A 169 -21.78 -28.96 12.31
CA LEU A 169 -22.13 -28.07 13.39
C LEU A 169 -23.10 -28.84 14.28
N SER A 170 -22.59 -29.30 15.44
CA SER A 170 -23.44 -29.80 16.51
C SER A 170 -24.44 -28.69 16.86
N ASP A 171 -25.70 -29.07 17.04
CA ASP A 171 -26.91 -28.25 17.27
C ASP A 171 -26.83 -27.24 18.45
N GLU A 172 -25.83 -26.36 18.48
CA GLU A 172 -25.79 -25.16 19.31
C GLU A 172 -26.06 -23.95 18.42
N GLU A 173 -27.36 -23.71 18.21
CA GLU A 173 -28.01 -22.42 18.02
C GLU A 173 -27.10 -21.30 17.45
N TYR A 174 -26.76 -21.44 16.17
CA TYR A 174 -26.36 -20.29 15.36
C TYR A 174 -27.50 -19.28 15.39
N PRO A 175 -27.26 -18.00 15.69
CA PRO A 175 -28.27 -16.98 15.41
C PRO A 175 -28.57 -17.06 13.92
N GLU A 176 -29.86 -17.23 13.58
CA GLU A 176 -30.37 -17.18 12.21
C GLU A 176 -29.66 -16.06 11.46
N GLU A 177 -29.20 -16.39 10.25
CA GLU A 177 -28.64 -15.46 9.28
C GLU A 177 -29.37 -14.13 9.40
N VAL A 178 -28.63 -13.09 9.80
CA VAL A 178 -29.10 -11.73 9.58
C VAL A 178 -29.02 -11.54 8.07
N GLU A 179 -30.04 -12.02 7.34
CA GLU A 179 -30.48 -11.43 6.10
C GLU A 179 -30.87 -9.99 6.44
N GLY A 180 -29.86 -9.14 6.63
CA GLY A 180 -30.02 -7.72 6.52
C GLY A 180 -30.32 -7.48 5.06
N ASP A 181 -31.59 -7.37 4.72
CA ASP A 181 -32.03 -6.64 3.53
C ASP A 181 -31.34 -5.27 3.61
N ILE A 182 -30.17 -5.14 2.96
CA ILE A 182 -29.58 -3.83 2.67
C ILE A 182 -30.67 -3.15 1.85
N SER A 183 -31.34 -2.18 2.45
CA SER A 183 -32.48 -1.55 1.79
C SER A 183 -32.02 -0.98 0.44
N GLU A 184 -32.90 -0.95 -0.55
CA GLU A 184 -32.61 -0.36 -1.86
C GLU A 184 -32.07 1.09 -1.70
N GLU A 185 -32.50 1.78 -0.63
CA GLU A 185 -32.05 3.12 -0.22
C GLU A 185 -30.61 3.15 0.34
N GLU A 186 -30.18 2.11 1.04
CA GLU A 186 -28.80 1.94 1.53
C GLU A 186 -27.86 1.53 0.39
N TYR A 187 -28.32 0.72 -0.57
CA TYR A 187 -27.58 0.41 -1.80
C TYR A 187 -27.45 1.63 -2.73
N GLU A 188 -28.48 2.48 -2.80
CA GLU A 188 -28.46 3.73 -3.56
C GLU A 188 -27.56 4.81 -2.91
N SER A 189 -27.42 4.84 -1.59
CA SER A 189 -26.50 5.78 -0.92
C SER A 189 -25.03 5.53 -1.29
N TYR A 190 -24.60 4.27 -1.41
CA TYR A 190 -23.27 3.90 -1.88
C TYR A 190 -23.01 4.22 -3.36
N ASN A 191 -24.06 4.43 -4.16
CA ASN A 191 -23.96 4.72 -5.59
C ASN A 191 -23.98 6.22 -5.90
N ASN A 192 -24.04 7.08 -4.88
CA ASN A 192 -24.16 8.52 -5.05
C ASN A 192 -22.82 9.27 -5.03
N TYR A 193 -21.68 8.55 -4.93
CA TYR A 193 -20.36 9.14 -5.10
C TYR A 193 -20.19 9.67 -6.52
N GLU A 194 -20.03 10.98 -6.65
CA GLU A 194 -19.62 11.58 -7.92
C GLU A 194 -18.11 11.34 -8.10
N TYR A 195 -17.76 10.17 -8.62
CA TYR A 195 -16.38 9.87 -9.02
C TYR A 195 -16.10 10.48 -10.39
N ILE A 196 -15.29 11.53 -10.42
CA ILE A 196 -14.86 12.19 -11.66
C ILE A 196 -13.37 11.97 -11.82
N GLN A 197 -12.97 11.34 -12.92
CA GLN A 197 -11.59 11.32 -13.37
C GLN A 197 -11.46 12.07 -14.69
N VAL A 198 -10.64 13.13 -14.71
CA VAL A 198 -10.47 13.98 -15.88
C VAL A 198 -9.00 14.27 -16.15
N SER A 199 -8.62 14.21 -17.42
CA SER A 199 -7.37 14.79 -17.88
C SER A 199 -7.47 16.30 -17.90
N LYS A 200 -6.52 16.98 -17.27
CA LYS A 200 -6.32 18.44 -17.35
C LYS A 200 -5.37 18.83 -18.49
N GLY A 201 -4.86 17.83 -19.23
CA GLY A 201 -3.95 18.00 -20.36
C GLY A 201 -2.50 17.70 -20.03
N GLU A 202 -1.65 17.84 -21.04
CA GLU A 202 -0.20 17.65 -20.89
C GLU A 202 0.48 18.94 -20.42
N GLU A 203 1.37 18.81 -19.45
CA GLU A 203 2.23 19.90 -19.01
C GLU A 203 3.66 19.45 -18.72
N LYS A 204 4.53 20.43 -18.52
CA LYS A 204 5.93 20.22 -18.19
C LYS A 204 6.11 20.33 -16.68
N ILE A 205 6.50 19.23 -16.04
CA ILE A 205 6.70 19.16 -14.60
C ILE A 205 8.17 18.92 -14.25
N THR A 206 8.66 19.61 -13.23
CA THR A 206 10.01 19.42 -12.69
C THR A 206 9.92 18.85 -11.27
N VAL A 207 10.58 17.72 -11.06
CA VAL A 207 10.76 17.03 -9.78
C VAL A 207 12.26 16.78 -9.57
N PRO A 208 12.71 16.30 -8.38
CA PRO A 208 14.14 16.08 -8.16
C PRO A 208 14.79 15.13 -9.19
N ALA A 209 14.06 14.11 -9.67
CA ALA A 209 14.55 13.18 -10.70
C ALA A 209 14.73 13.81 -12.10
N GLY A 210 14.23 15.04 -12.32
CA GLY A 210 14.37 15.75 -13.58
C GLY A 210 13.09 16.45 -14.03
N THR A 211 13.03 16.71 -15.33
CA THR A 211 11.90 17.41 -15.95
C THR A 211 11.24 16.55 -17.00
N PHE A 212 9.93 16.38 -16.88
CA PHE A 212 9.13 15.47 -17.68
C PHE A 212 8.00 16.22 -18.38
N LYS A 213 7.59 15.70 -19.55
CA LYS A 213 6.29 16.03 -20.13
C LYS A 213 5.32 14.99 -19.59
N ALA A 214 4.31 15.43 -18.86
CA ALA A 214 3.38 14.55 -18.14
C ALA A 214 1.93 14.94 -18.43
N GLU A 215 1.05 13.96 -18.54
CA GLU A 215 -0.39 14.17 -18.48
C GLU A 215 -0.82 14.38 -17.03
N HIS A 216 -1.51 15.49 -16.76
CA HIS A 216 -2.07 15.78 -15.44
C HIS A 216 -3.49 15.22 -15.35
N MET A 217 -3.66 14.18 -14.55
CA MET A 217 -4.94 13.55 -14.27
C MET A 217 -5.43 13.99 -12.90
N VAL A 218 -6.72 14.33 -12.80
CA VAL A 218 -7.37 14.67 -11.52
C VAL A 218 -8.53 13.73 -11.30
N SER A 219 -8.59 13.15 -10.10
CA SER A 219 -9.73 12.41 -9.59
C SER A 219 -10.34 13.17 -8.43
N GLU A 220 -11.67 13.32 -8.41
CA GLU A 220 -12.42 13.92 -7.30
C GLU A 220 -13.48 12.92 -6.82
N VAL A 221 -13.67 12.86 -5.51
CA VAL A 221 -14.75 12.13 -4.85
C VAL A 221 -15.43 13.09 -3.88
N LYS A 222 -16.72 13.34 -4.09
CA LYS A 222 -17.54 14.17 -3.21
C LYS A 222 -18.77 13.42 -2.77
N ASP A 223 -19.07 13.53 -1.48
CA ASP A 223 -20.28 13.00 -0.86
C ASP A 223 -20.69 13.93 0.28
N ASP A 224 -21.86 14.53 0.14
CA ASP A 224 -22.49 15.40 1.14
C ASP A 224 -23.78 14.79 1.72
N THR A 225 -23.99 13.48 1.52
CA THR A 225 -25.17 12.76 2.01
C THR A 225 -25.19 12.72 3.54
N ASP A 226 -24.04 12.43 4.17
CA ASP A 226 -23.82 12.63 5.59
C ASP A 226 -23.32 14.06 5.86
N LYS A 227 -24.19 14.91 6.39
CA LYS A 227 -23.84 16.30 6.72
C LYS A 227 -22.92 16.43 7.93
N GLU A 228 -22.84 15.42 8.78
CA GLU A 228 -21.93 15.39 9.93
C GLU A 228 -20.53 14.96 9.49
N HIS A 229 -20.45 14.13 8.43
CA HIS A 229 -19.21 13.58 7.90
C HIS A 229 -19.13 13.71 6.36
N PRO A 230 -19.10 14.93 5.81
CA PRO A 230 -18.95 15.10 4.37
C PRO A 230 -17.58 14.58 3.91
N ILE A 231 -17.53 14.10 2.67
CA ILE A 231 -16.31 13.65 2.01
C ILE A 231 -16.05 14.59 0.82
N ASP A 232 -14.84 15.14 0.74
CA ASP A 232 -14.34 15.92 -0.39
C ASP A 232 -12.86 15.60 -0.57
N LEU A 233 -12.60 14.58 -1.38
CA LEU A 233 -11.26 14.07 -1.68
C LEU A 233 -10.86 14.42 -3.10
N GLN A 234 -9.60 14.81 -3.26
CA GLN A 234 -9.00 15.06 -4.57
C GLN A 234 -7.64 14.36 -4.68
N SER A 235 -7.40 13.74 -5.83
CA SER A 235 -6.15 13.07 -6.17
C SER A 235 -5.64 13.59 -7.51
N ASP A 236 -4.48 14.24 -7.51
CA ASP A 236 -3.79 14.71 -8.70
C ASP A 236 -2.61 13.79 -9.02
N TRP A 237 -2.49 13.39 -10.29
CA TRP A 237 -1.45 12.51 -10.79
C TRP A 237 -0.78 13.17 -11.99
N TRP A 238 0.56 13.14 -12.04
CA TRP A 238 1.33 13.53 -13.21
C TRP A 238 1.98 12.29 -13.80
N ILE A 239 1.53 11.89 -14.99
CA ILE A 239 1.91 10.64 -15.64
C ILE A 239 2.80 10.94 -16.86
N ALA A 240 4.06 10.52 -16.84
CA ALA A 240 5.02 10.56 -17.93
C ALA A 240 5.38 9.14 -18.39
N GLU A 241 4.99 8.77 -19.61
CA GLU A 241 5.25 7.43 -20.20
C GLU A 241 6.74 7.07 -20.30
N THR A 242 7.63 8.07 -20.25
CA THR A 242 9.08 7.86 -20.30
C THR A 242 9.68 7.36 -18.98
N VAL A 243 8.89 7.33 -17.91
CA VAL A 243 9.31 6.85 -16.59
C VAL A 243 8.67 5.48 -16.35
N PRO A 244 9.42 4.45 -15.94
CA PRO A 244 8.84 3.19 -15.50
C PRO A 244 7.78 3.43 -14.42
N GLY A 245 6.65 2.71 -14.43
CA GLY A 245 5.54 3.01 -13.52
C GLY A 245 4.73 4.28 -13.83
N GLY A 246 5.20 5.13 -14.75
CA GLY A 246 4.46 6.22 -15.37
C GLY A 246 4.28 7.47 -14.51
N VAL A 247 4.13 7.37 -13.19
CA VAL A 247 3.86 8.54 -12.36
C VAL A 247 5.17 9.27 -12.03
N VAL A 248 5.16 10.60 -11.96
CA VAL A 248 6.31 11.43 -11.52
C VAL A 248 5.99 12.34 -10.33
N LYS A 249 4.71 12.62 -10.11
CA LYS A 249 4.19 13.34 -8.96
C LYS A 249 2.78 12.87 -8.66
N TYR A 250 2.44 12.84 -7.38
CA TYR A 250 1.11 12.60 -6.90
C TYR A 250 0.79 13.56 -5.74
N ILE A 251 -0.44 14.06 -5.69
CA ILE A 251 -0.96 14.84 -4.57
C ILE A 251 -2.31 14.25 -4.18
N TRP A 252 -2.48 13.96 -2.90
CA TRP A 252 -3.78 13.63 -2.31
C TRP A 252 -4.19 14.77 -1.39
N LYS A 253 -5.48 15.14 -1.43
CA LYS A 253 -6.07 16.17 -0.59
C LYS A 253 -7.37 15.67 0.00
N ASP A 254 -7.56 15.96 1.27
CA ASP A 254 -8.86 15.95 1.93
C ASP A 254 -9.26 17.39 2.20
N ASN A 255 -10.11 17.92 1.32
CA ASN A 255 -10.56 19.31 1.40
C ASN A 255 -11.47 19.57 2.61
N THR A 256 -12.01 18.52 3.24
CA THR A 256 -12.84 18.66 4.44
C THR A 256 -12.01 18.85 5.70
N ARG A 257 -10.82 18.23 5.73
CA ARG A 257 -9.88 18.27 6.86
C ARG A 257 -8.71 19.24 6.66
N ASP A 258 -8.55 19.82 5.47
CA ASP A 258 -7.36 20.61 5.09
C ASP A 258 -6.06 19.77 5.18
N ASP A 259 -6.18 18.47 4.92
CA ASP A 259 -5.06 17.55 4.89
C ASP A 259 -4.53 17.39 3.47
N GLU A 260 -3.21 17.39 3.33
CA GLU A 260 -2.54 17.18 2.04
C GLU A 260 -1.34 16.28 2.21
N MET A 261 -1.20 15.33 1.28
CA MET A 261 -0.01 14.51 1.13
C MET A 261 0.55 14.68 -0.28
N ASN A 262 1.84 14.95 -0.36
CA ASN A 262 2.58 15.07 -1.61
C ASN A 262 3.53 13.88 -1.78
N SER A 263 3.65 13.41 -3.01
CA SER A 263 4.61 12.38 -3.41
C SER A 263 5.31 12.81 -4.69
N VAL A 264 6.64 12.79 -4.70
CA VAL A 264 7.45 13.19 -5.85
C VAL A 264 8.52 12.15 -6.16
N LEU A 265 8.76 11.94 -7.46
CA LEU A 265 9.86 11.11 -7.93
C LEU A 265 11.19 11.81 -7.64
N VAL A 266 12.01 11.18 -6.81
CA VAL A 266 13.31 11.68 -6.37
C VAL A 266 14.41 11.22 -7.30
N ASP A 267 14.40 9.95 -7.70
CA ASP A 267 15.45 9.37 -8.55
C ASP A 267 14.94 8.20 -9.39
N ILE A 268 15.59 7.98 -10.54
CA ILE A 268 15.42 6.80 -11.39
C ILE A 268 16.69 5.97 -11.27
N LEU A 269 16.57 4.84 -10.59
CA LEU A 269 17.69 4.00 -10.20
C LEU A 269 18.02 3.01 -11.31
N ASP A 270 19.30 2.70 -11.46
CA ASP A 270 19.80 1.69 -12.39
C ASP A 270 20.91 0.85 -11.72
N GLY A 271 21.14 -0.36 -12.25
CA GLY A 271 22.20 -1.26 -11.78
C GLY A 271 22.06 -1.76 -10.34
N GLN A 272 20.85 -1.71 -9.77
CA GLN A 272 20.57 -2.22 -8.44
C GLN A 272 20.66 -3.76 -8.40
N THR A 273 21.02 -4.29 -7.23
CA THR A 273 21.13 -5.74 -6.99
C THR A 273 20.51 -6.09 -5.64
N THR A 274 20.28 -7.38 -5.42
CA THR A 274 19.77 -7.90 -4.14
C THR A 274 20.64 -7.51 -2.93
N ARG A 275 19.99 -7.26 -1.80
CA ARG A 275 20.53 -7.08 -0.45
C ARG A 275 20.45 -8.36 0.38
N MET A 276 19.73 -9.38 -0.10
CA MET A 276 19.42 -10.62 0.62
C MET A 276 19.80 -11.89 -0.16
N ASN A 277 20.63 -11.77 -1.19
CA ASN A 277 21.04 -12.87 -2.07
C ASN A 277 19.84 -13.63 -2.65
N SER A 278 18.85 -12.90 -3.17
CA SER A 278 17.55 -13.52 -3.40
C SER A 278 17.45 -14.45 -4.61
N TYR A 279 18.41 -14.36 -5.53
CA TYR A 279 18.52 -15.12 -6.77
C TYR A 279 19.99 -15.34 -7.16
#